data_AF-A0A2V8DEH4-F1
#
_entry.id   AF-A0A2V8DEH4-F1
#
_cell.length_a   1.000
_cell.length_b   1.000
_cell.length_c   1.000
_cell.angle_alpha   90.00
_cell.angle_beta   90.00
_cell.angle_gamma   90.00
#
_symmetry.space_group_name_H-M   'P 1'
#
loop_
_entity.id
_entity.type
_entity.pdbx_description
1 polymer ?
#
loop_
_entity_poly.entity_id
_entity_poly.type
_entity_poly.pdbx_seq_one_letter_code
_entity_poly.pdbx_strand_id
1 'polypeptide(L)'
;MITALGAEARAAPTSIVVVQHGATVFRVTRDDGVQSIEKSGAASDISVEAAIMKWRAGRLPVPEVLEVEAGVLSMSALPGVTLTEAEIDCTRRRRPCIASSS
;
A
#
# COMPACT_ATOMS: atom_id res chain seq x y z
N MET A 1 20.52 5.10 37.71
CA MET A 1 19.42 5.71 36.91
C MET A 1 19.69 5.37 35.46
N ILE A 2 18.95 4.41 34.89
CA ILE A 2 19.02 4.09 33.46
C ILE A 2 17.62 4.34 32.92
N THR A 3 17.49 5.36 32.08
CA THR A 3 16.24 5.75 31.43
C THR A 3 15.94 4.71 30.35
N ALA A 4 14.91 3.89 30.57
CA ALA A 4 14.34 3.08 29.49
C ALA A 4 13.68 4.04 28.49
N LEU A 5 14.32 4.22 27.32
CA LEU A 5 13.72 4.86 26.17
C LEU A 5 12.46 4.09 25.80
N GLY A 6 11.35 4.82 25.68
CA GLY A 6 10.00 4.29 25.57
C GLY A 6 9.88 3.24 24.48
N ALA A 7 9.28 2.12 24.83
CA ALA A 7 8.63 1.26 23.85
C ALA A 7 7.48 2.07 23.24
N GLU A 8 7.66 2.57 22.03
CA GLU A 8 6.60 3.18 21.23
C GLU A 8 5.44 2.19 21.13
N ALA A 9 4.27 2.61 21.59
CA ALA A 9 3.07 1.78 21.62
C ALA A 9 2.48 1.69 20.20
N ARG A 10 3.09 0.84 19.36
CA ARG A 10 2.63 0.55 18.00
C ARG A 10 1.17 0.08 18.04
N ALA A 11 0.26 0.84 17.42
CA ALA A 11 -1.13 0.44 17.30
C ALA A 11 -1.24 -0.95 16.65
N ALA A 12 -2.19 -1.77 17.12
CA ALA A 12 -2.30 -3.16 16.69
C ALA A 12 -2.44 -3.25 15.15
N PRO A 13 -1.61 -4.06 14.48
CA PRO A 13 -1.67 -4.19 13.03
C PRO A 13 -3.05 -4.74 12.62
N THR A 14 -3.69 -4.09 11.65
CA THR A 14 -4.93 -4.60 11.06
C THR A 14 -4.57 -5.49 9.88
N SER A 15 -5.04 -6.75 9.89
CA SER A 15 -4.82 -7.66 8.78
C SER A 15 -5.58 -7.16 7.55
N ILE A 16 -4.87 -7.02 6.43
CA ILE A 16 -5.51 -6.84 5.13
C ILE A 16 -5.55 -8.24 4.50
N VAL A 17 -6.75 -8.70 4.16
CA VAL A 17 -7.02 -10.06 3.65
C VAL A 17 -6.00 -10.50 2.59
N VAL A 18 -5.51 -11.74 2.74
CA VAL A 18 -4.48 -12.42 1.95
C VAL A 18 -4.96 -12.71 0.52
N VAL A 19 -4.22 -12.25 -0.48
CA VAL A 19 -4.43 -12.61 -1.89
C VAL A 19 -3.15 -13.27 -2.43
N GLN A 20 -3.21 -14.60 -2.52
CA GLN A 20 -2.27 -15.50 -3.21
C GLN A 20 -0.83 -15.65 -2.65
N HIS A 21 -0.38 -16.91 -2.62
CA HIS A 21 1.03 -17.34 -2.43
C HIS A 21 1.63 -17.18 -1.02
N GLY A 22 0.83 -17.35 0.04
CA GLY A 22 1.36 -17.58 1.41
C GLY A 22 2.03 -16.37 2.08
N ALA A 23 2.04 -15.20 1.43
CA ALA A 23 2.46 -13.96 2.07
C ALA A 23 1.37 -13.43 3.01
N THR A 24 1.78 -12.87 4.14
CA THR A 24 0.89 -12.19 5.10
C THR A 24 1.05 -10.70 4.93
N VAL A 25 -0.05 -9.95 4.88
CA VAL A 25 -0.04 -8.50 4.67
C VAL A 25 -0.82 -7.80 5.78
N PHE A 26 -0.23 -6.76 6.35
CA PHE A 26 -0.82 -5.95 7.40
C PHE A 26 -0.78 -4.48 7.03
N ARG A 27 -1.83 -3.75 7.45
CA ARG A 27 -1.76 -2.30 7.56
C ARG A 27 -1.26 -1.94 8.94
N VAL A 28 -0.22 -1.13 8.98
CA VAL A 28 0.29 -0.54 10.22
C VAL A 28 -0.09 0.93 10.20
N THR A 29 -0.78 1.38 11.25
CA THR A 29 -1.08 2.80 11.47
C THR A 29 -0.23 3.26 12.64
N ARG A 30 0.63 4.25 12.40
CA ARG A 30 1.45 4.87 13.44
C ARG A 30 0.62 5.88 14.24
N ASP A 31 1.16 6.33 15.37
CA ASP A 31 0.48 7.28 16.26
C ASP A 31 0.25 8.65 15.61
N ASP A 32 1.10 9.04 14.66
CA ASP A 32 0.95 10.24 13.84
C ASP A 32 -0.13 10.10 12.74
N GLY A 33 -0.81 8.95 12.68
CA GLY A 33 -1.83 8.63 11.68
C GLY A 33 -1.28 8.18 10.33
N VAL A 34 0.06 8.14 10.15
CA VAL A 34 0.69 7.68 8.91
C VAL A 34 0.49 6.17 8.78
N GLN A 35 0.10 5.75 7.58
CA GLN A 35 -0.14 4.34 7.28
C GLN A 35 0.97 3.76 6.41
N SER A 36 1.41 2.56 6.78
CA SER A 36 2.29 1.71 5.99
C SER A 36 1.66 0.33 5.78
N ILE A 37 2.19 -0.39 4.82
CA ILE A 37 1.85 -1.78 4.53
C ILE A 37 3.09 -2.62 4.83
N GLU A 38 2.93 -3.64 5.68
CA GLU A 38 3.96 -4.65 5.92
C GLU A 38 3.54 -5.94 5.23
N LYS A 39 4.43 -6.50 4.42
CA LYS A 39 4.27 -7.78 3.76
C LYS A 39 5.35 -8.73 4.22
N SER A 40 4.96 -9.88 4.76
CA SER A 40 5.86 -10.93 5.21
C SER A 40 5.71 -12.19 4.35
N GLY A 41 6.82 -12.84 4.00
CA GLY A 41 6.83 -14.03 3.16
C GLY A 41 8.22 -14.63 2.99
N ALA A 42 8.40 -15.48 1.98
CA ALA A 42 9.72 -16.02 1.66
C ALA A 42 10.69 -14.88 1.28
N ALA A 43 11.88 -14.87 1.87
CA ALA A 43 12.85 -13.79 1.69
C ALA A 43 13.23 -13.55 0.22
N SER A 44 13.25 -14.60 -0.60
CA SER A 44 13.48 -14.50 -2.05
C SER A 44 12.39 -13.67 -2.74
N ASP A 45 11.12 -13.94 -2.42
CA ASP A 45 9.97 -13.33 -3.09
C ASP A 45 9.86 -11.86 -2.69
N ILE A 46 10.08 -11.59 -1.40
CA ILE A 46 10.13 -10.24 -0.84
C ILE A 46 11.26 -9.42 -1.47
N SER A 47 12.44 -10.01 -1.66
CA SER A 47 13.59 -9.33 -2.29
C SER A 47 13.30 -8.98 -3.75
N VAL A 48 12.70 -9.91 -4.51
CA VAL A 48 12.32 -9.69 -5.91
C VAL A 48 11.29 -8.57 -6.02
N GLU A 49 10.25 -8.61 -5.19
CA GLU A 49 9.19 -7.60 -5.21
C GLU A 49 9.70 -6.21 -4.81
N ALA A 50 10.56 -6.13 -3.79
CA ALA A 50 11.21 -4.88 -3.41
C ALA A 50 12.07 -4.30 -4.53
N ALA A 51 12.83 -5.15 -5.24
CA ALA A 51 13.64 -4.73 -6.38
C ALA A 51 12.77 -4.19 -7.53
N ILE A 52 11.65 -4.84 -7.83
CA ILE A 52 10.69 -4.39 -8.85
C ILE A 52 10.08 -3.04 -8.45
N MET A 53 9.64 -2.87 -7.20
CA MET A 53 9.10 -1.58 -6.74
C MET A 53 10.12 -0.45 -6.85
N LYS A 54 11.35 -0.67 -6.39
CA LYS A 54 12.44 0.32 -6.52
C LYS A 54 12.72 0.67 -7.98
N TRP A 55 12.68 -0.30 -8.89
CA TRP A 55 12.85 -0.04 -10.33
C TRP A 55 11.69 0.75 -10.94
N ARG A 56 10.47 0.58 -10.43
CA ARG A 56 9.27 1.32 -10.88
C ARG A 56 9.12 2.70 -10.25
N ALA A 57 9.81 2.96 -9.12
CA ALA A 57 9.78 4.25 -8.44
C ALA A 57 10.13 5.39 -9.41
N GLY A 58 9.33 6.46 -9.39
CA GLY A 58 9.46 7.61 -10.30
C GLY A 58 8.95 7.38 -11.73
N ARG A 59 8.54 6.15 -12.09
CA ARG A 59 7.95 5.84 -13.41
C ARG A 59 6.45 5.50 -13.33
N LEU A 60 6.03 4.91 -12.22
CA LEU A 60 4.64 4.55 -11.93
C LEU A 60 4.29 4.95 -10.49
N PRO A 61 3.01 5.21 -10.21
CA PRO A 61 2.53 5.45 -8.84
C PRO A 61 2.47 4.12 -8.08
N VAL A 62 3.63 3.63 -7.68
CA VAL A 62 3.80 2.43 -6.83
C VAL A 62 4.08 2.83 -5.39
N PRO A 63 3.82 1.96 -4.41
CA PRO A 63 4.27 2.16 -3.04
C PRO A 63 5.78 2.43 -2.97
N GLU A 64 6.17 3.33 -2.07
CA GLU A 64 7.57 3.56 -1.75
C GLU A 64 8.06 2.45 -0.82
N VAL A 65 9.22 1.86 -1.14
CA VAL A 65 9.85 0.87 -0.26
C VAL A 65 10.55 1.61 0.88
N LEU A 66 10.06 1.42 2.10
CA LEU A 66 10.61 2.04 3.30
C LEU A 66 11.72 1.17 3.90
N GLU A 67 11.50 -0.14 3.98
CA GLU A 67 12.43 -1.08 4.61
C GLU A 67 12.25 -2.50 4.05
N VAL A 68 13.34 -3.27 4.05
CA VAL A 68 13.34 -4.70 3.72
C VAL A 68 14.23 -5.43 4.73
N GLU A 69 13.65 -6.31 5.53
CA GLU A 69 14.37 -7.04 6.57
C GLU A 69 13.83 -8.47 6.70
N ALA A 70 14.72 -9.48 6.66
CA ALA A 70 14.43 -10.87 7.03
C ALA A 70 13.10 -11.47 6.48
N GLY A 71 12.73 -11.18 5.24
CA GLY A 71 11.47 -11.67 4.65
C GLY A 71 10.25 -10.81 4.99
N VAL A 72 10.46 -9.58 5.41
CA VAL A 72 9.46 -8.53 5.58
C VAL A 72 9.80 -7.35 4.68
N LEU A 73 8.81 -6.82 3.99
CA LEU A 73 8.87 -5.59 3.21
C LEU A 73 7.88 -4.60 3.78
N SER A 74 8.38 -3.44 4.21
CA SER A 74 7.58 -2.30 4.64
C SER A 74 7.53 -1.26 3.52
N MET A 75 6.33 -0.81 3.19
CA MET A 75 6.09 0.15 2.12
C MET A 75 5.04 1.18 2.50
N SER A 76 5.03 2.33 1.82
CA SER A 76 4.00 3.34 2.03
C SER A 76 2.62 2.82 1.61
N ALA A 77 1.57 3.19 2.36
CA ALA A 77 0.21 2.92 1.92
C ALA A 77 -0.19 3.93 0.83
N LEU A 78 -0.66 3.44 -0.32
CA LEU A 78 -1.25 4.32 -1.33
C LEU A 78 -2.65 4.76 -0.87
N PRO A 79 -3.01 6.04 -1.08
CA PRO A 79 -4.34 6.54 -0.75
C PRO A 79 -5.38 5.97 -1.72
N GLY A 80 -6.62 5.89 -1.23
CA GLY A 80 -7.77 5.41 -2.00
C GLY A 80 -8.20 4.00 -1.62
N VAL A 81 -9.03 3.41 -2.48
CA VAL A 81 -9.60 2.07 -2.32
C VAL A 81 -9.23 1.21 -3.52
N THR A 82 -9.32 -0.11 -3.36
CA THR A 82 -9.09 -1.01 -4.49
C THR A 82 -10.20 -0.83 -5.55
N LEU A 83 -9.90 -1.12 -6.82
CA LEU A 83 -10.90 -0.97 -7.89
C LEU A 83 -12.11 -1.90 -7.72
N THR A 84 -11.95 -2.99 -6.97
CA THR A 84 -13.06 -3.90 -6.61
C THR A 84 -13.98 -3.31 -5.53
N GLU A 85 -13.48 -2.37 -4.74
CA GLU A 85 -14.27 -1.64 -3.73
C GLU A 85 -14.82 -0.33 -4.30
N ALA A 86 -14.21 0.22 -5.35
CA ALA A 86 -14.69 1.42 -6.01
C ALA A 86 -15.96 1.12 -6.82
N GLU A 87 -17.06 1.82 -6.53
CA GLU A 87 -18.17 1.92 -7.47
C GLU A 87 -17.72 2.75 -8.68
N ILE A 88 -17.32 2.07 -9.76
CA ILE A 88 -16.95 2.73 -11.01
C ILE A 88 -18.23 3.02 -11.78
N ASP A 89 -18.74 4.25 -11.70
CA ASP A 89 -19.82 4.72 -12.59
C ASP A 89 -19.29 4.88 -14.03
N CYS A 90 -19.48 3.83 -14.82
CA CYS A 90 -19.12 3.79 -16.24
C CYS A 90 -20.00 4.69 -17.13
N THR A 91 -21.06 5.32 -16.60
CA THR A 91 -22.05 6.06 -17.41
C THR A 91 -21.70 7.53 -17.66
N ARG A 92 -20.67 8.07 -16.99
CA ARG A 92 -20.25 9.49 -17.07
C ARG A 92 -19.53 9.89 -18.38
N ARG A 93 -19.81 9.23 -19.51
CA ARG A 93 -19.29 9.57 -20.85
C ARG A 93 -20.40 9.90 -21.87
N ARG A 94 -21.33 10.77 -21.50
CA ARG A 94 -22.13 11.50 -22.49
C ARG A 94 -22.04 13.00 -22.20
N ARG A 95 -21.02 13.66 -22.76
CA ARG A 95 -21.17 15.09 -23.06
C ARG A 95 -22.26 15.17 -24.12
N PRO A 96 -23.36 15.92 -23.90
CA PRO A 96 -24.29 16.21 -24.98
C PRO A 96 -23.52 16.97 -26.06
N CYS A 97 -23.53 16.46 -27.28
CA CYS A 97 -23.15 17.25 -28.45
C CYS A 97 -24.13 18.43 -28.48
N ILE A 98 -23.64 19.66 -28.31
CA ILE A 98 -24.46 20.84 -28.55
C ILE A 98 -24.76 20.80 -30.05
N ALA A 99 -25.98 20.40 -30.43
CA ALA A 99 -26.46 20.57 -31.78
C ALA A 99 -26.68 22.07 -31.98
N SER A 100 -25.76 22.73 -32.68
CA SER A 100 -25.99 24.07 -33.20
C SER A 100 -27.10 23.96 -34.24
N SER A 101 -28.32 24.36 -33.87
CA SER A 101 -29.42 24.56 -34.80
C SER A 101 -29.07 25.70 -35.77
N SER A 102 -29.34 25.49 -37.06
CA SER A 102 -29.53 26.54 -38.07
C SER A 102 -30.96 26.46 -38.59
#